data_AF-A0A835GZW5-F1
#
_entry.id   AF-A0A835GZW5-F1
#
_cell.length_a   1.000
_cell.length_b   1.000
_cell.length_c   1.000
_cell.angle_alpha   90.00
_cell.angle_beta   90.00
_cell.angle_gamma   90.00
#
_symmetry.space_group_name_H-M   'P 1'
#
loop_
_entity.id
_entity.type
_entity.pdbx_description
1 polymer ?
#
loop_
_entity_poly.entity_id
_entity_poly.type
_entity_poly.pdbx_seq_one_letter_code
_entity_poly.pdbx_strand_id
1 'polypeptide(L)'
;MRLPPFSLIFPLVSLLFSFSFATQNFEFVQCLESQNADFSISSSNILYTPQASSYSSILQISIQNLVFNSSTTLKPTFIITPLDESHVQATVICSSKHQLQLRIRSGGHDYEGLSYISNAPFVLIDLVNLRKVDVNLSDNTAWVQAGAILGEVYYSIFNQSKVHGFPAGVCPTIGVGGHISGGGQGTLMRKYGLAADNVVDAKIVDAKGNILDRRSPAGEDLFWAIRGGGGGSFGVILSWKITLVKVPPLVTIFTARRTLEQGAEELVNRWQQTADKFHEDLFIRVIISRANDSRGGKTVGAAFNSLFLGTIKELLPLMTNSFPELGLKAEECREMSWLETILYFDNGYPNGISIDSLLNRTRLNKPYFKAKSDFVKTPIPITGLKGLSELFLDDNAGIMIMDPYGGKMSSISKSKLHSLIEEEPCTISNILRVGIRMILK
;
A
#
# COMPACT_ATOMS: atom_id res chain seq x y z
N MET A 1 21.19 29.04 61.51
CA MET A 1 20.88 28.67 60.11
C MET A 1 20.04 27.40 60.13
N ARG A 2 18.76 27.48 59.73
CA ARG A 2 17.84 26.34 59.60
C ARG A 2 17.75 25.99 58.10
N LEU A 3 17.95 24.72 57.75
CA LEU A 3 17.76 24.16 56.40
C LEU A 3 16.26 24.15 56.03
N PRO A 4 15.88 24.33 54.75
CA PRO A 4 14.48 24.25 54.32
C PRO A 4 14.03 22.78 54.17
N PRO A 5 12.72 22.50 54.25
CA PRO A 5 12.20 21.14 54.17
C PRO A 5 12.15 20.68 52.70
N PHE A 6 12.71 19.51 52.42
CA PHE A 6 12.47 18.79 51.17
C PHE A 6 10.99 18.40 51.09
N SER A 7 10.27 19.00 50.15
CA SER A 7 8.86 18.69 49.87
C SER A 7 8.71 17.35 49.16
N LEU A 8 8.04 16.42 49.84
CA LEU A 8 7.55 15.11 49.40
C LEU A 8 6.42 15.19 48.35
N ILE A 9 6.44 16.14 47.41
CA ILE A 9 5.31 16.38 46.48
C ILE A 9 5.36 15.49 45.22
N PHE A 10 6.49 14.83 44.94
CA PHE A 10 6.66 14.01 43.72
C PHE A 10 5.91 12.64 43.65
N PRO A 11 5.61 11.92 44.76
CA PRO A 11 4.91 10.64 44.66
C PRO A 11 3.38 10.80 44.54
N LEU A 12 2.78 11.90 45.02
CA LEU A 12 1.32 12.08 45.04
C LEU A 12 0.75 12.39 43.65
N VAL A 13 1.44 13.23 42.86
CA VAL A 13 1.06 13.57 41.49
C VAL A 13 1.14 12.33 40.59
N SER A 14 2.20 11.54 40.74
CA SER A 14 2.41 10.27 40.03
C SER A 14 1.31 9.25 40.34
N LEU A 15 0.85 9.18 41.61
CA LEU A 15 -0.27 8.31 42.01
C LEU A 15 -1.59 8.77 41.39
N LEU A 16 -1.92 10.06 41.43
CA LEU A 16 -3.17 10.61 40.90
C LEU A 16 -3.30 10.43 39.38
N PHE A 17 -2.21 10.61 38.63
CA PHE A 17 -2.20 10.31 37.18
C PHE A 17 -2.38 8.81 36.91
N SER A 18 -1.78 7.94 37.73
CA SER A 18 -1.92 6.48 37.59
C SER A 18 -3.33 5.99 37.90
N PHE A 19 -4.00 6.56 38.91
CA PHE A 19 -5.38 6.24 39.26
C PHE A 19 -6.37 6.70 38.16
N SER A 20 -6.23 7.93 37.66
CA SER A 20 -7.10 8.48 36.60
C SER A 20 -7.00 7.69 35.27
N PHE A 21 -5.79 7.25 34.92
CA PHE A 21 -5.58 6.42 33.72
C PHE A 21 -6.14 5.00 33.87
N ALA A 22 -6.01 4.39 35.06
CA ALA A 22 -6.58 3.08 35.34
C ALA A 22 -8.13 3.12 35.31
N THR A 23 -8.76 4.18 35.81
CA THR A 23 -10.22 4.35 35.77
C THR A 23 -10.73 4.56 34.34
N GLN A 24 -10.06 5.37 33.53
CA GLN A 24 -10.44 5.58 32.12
C GLN A 24 -10.36 4.27 31.30
N ASN A 25 -9.36 3.43 31.57
CA ASN A 25 -9.22 2.15 30.91
C ASN A 25 -10.36 1.19 31.27
N PHE A 26 -10.74 1.15 32.54
CA PHE A 26 -11.84 0.33 33.02
C PHE A 26 -13.18 0.77 32.41
N GLU A 27 -13.46 2.07 32.40
CA GLU A 27 -14.68 2.62 31.80
C GLU A 27 -14.79 2.35 30.29
N PHE A 28 -13.68 2.44 29.55
CA PHE A 28 -13.65 2.11 28.13
C PHE A 28 -13.98 0.64 27.86
N VAL A 29 -13.40 -0.28 28.64
CA VAL A 29 -13.70 -1.71 28.51
C VAL A 29 -15.17 -1.99 28.86
N GLN A 30 -15.69 -1.43 29.95
CA GLN A 30 -17.11 -1.55 30.29
C GLN A 30 -18.03 -0.99 29.19
N CYS A 31 -17.61 0.10 28.53
CA CYS A 31 -18.34 0.61 27.38
C CYS A 31 -18.39 -0.44 26.26
N LEU A 32 -17.25 -1.04 25.89
CA LEU A 32 -17.21 -2.07 24.84
C LEU A 32 -18.11 -3.27 25.18
N GLU A 33 -18.05 -3.77 26.41
CA GLU A 33 -18.88 -4.87 26.90
C GLU A 33 -20.38 -4.53 26.86
N SER A 34 -20.73 -3.28 27.17
CA SER A 34 -22.12 -2.81 27.09
C SER A 34 -22.62 -2.69 25.65
N GLN A 35 -21.73 -2.41 24.68
CA GLN A 35 -22.08 -2.31 23.27
C GLN A 35 -22.15 -3.69 22.60
N ASN A 36 -21.29 -4.63 23.01
CA ASN A 36 -21.27 -5.98 22.48
C ASN A 36 -20.74 -6.98 23.53
N ALA A 37 -21.54 -7.99 23.84
CA ALA A 37 -21.25 -9.01 24.85
C ALA A 37 -20.03 -9.88 24.53
N ASP A 38 -19.62 -9.97 23.26
CA ASP A 38 -18.43 -10.72 22.84
C ASP A 38 -17.14 -10.15 23.45
N PHE A 39 -17.11 -8.86 23.79
CA PHE A 39 -15.99 -8.27 24.55
C PHE A 39 -15.89 -8.82 25.96
N SER A 40 -16.97 -9.29 26.59
CA SER A 40 -16.92 -9.97 27.89
C SER A 40 -16.60 -11.46 27.77
N ILE A 41 -17.08 -12.12 26.70
CA ILE A 41 -17.00 -13.57 26.53
C ILE A 41 -15.68 -14.00 25.86
N SER A 42 -15.13 -13.19 24.96
CA SER A 42 -13.98 -13.51 24.11
C SER A 42 -12.91 -12.41 24.07
N SER A 43 -12.78 -11.61 25.15
CA SER A 43 -11.81 -10.51 25.25
C SER A 43 -10.39 -10.89 24.84
N SER A 44 -9.94 -12.10 25.19
CA SER A 44 -8.56 -12.56 24.98
C SER A 44 -8.10 -12.58 23.52
N ASN A 45 -9.04 -12.59 22.56
CA ASN A 45 -8.74 -12.62 21.12
C ASN A 45 -9.26 -11.40 20.36
N ILE A 46 -9.86 -10.43 21.05
CA ILE A 46 -10.42 -9.22 20.43
C ILE A 46 -9.74 -7.98 21.01
N LEU A 47 -9.50 -7.93 22.32
CA LEU A 47 -8.99 -6.77 23.05
C LEU A 47 -7.64 -7.09 23.69
N TYR A 48 -6.61 -6.34 23.32
CA TYR A 48 -5.28 -6.45 23.93
C TYR A 48 -4.88 -5.15 24.61
N THR A 49 -4.45 -5.27 25.85
CA THR A 49 -3.88 -4.18 26.66
C THR A 49 -2.37 -4.40 26.83
N PRO A 50 -1.58 -3.37 27.17
CA PRO A 50 -0.13 -3.52 27.40
C PRO A 50 0.26 -4.56 28.46
N GLN A 51 -0.67 -4.98 29.33
CA GLN A 51 -0.44 -6.03 30.33
C GLN A 51 -0.53 -7.45 29.76
N ALA A 52 -1.15 -7.63 28.58
CA ALA A 52 -1.26 -8.93 27.93
C ALA A 52 0.09 -9.35 27.32
N SER A 53 0.49 -10.60 27.52
CA SER A 53 1.75 -11.15 26.97
C SER A 53 1.77 -11.15 25.43
N SER A 54 0.61 -11.22 24.78
CA SER A 54 0.43 -11.16 23.33
C SER A 54 0.46 -9.75 22.75
N TYR A 55 0.38 -8.69 23.57
CA TYR A 55 0.25 -7.31 23.08
C TYR A 55 1.37 -6.93 22.11
N SER A 56 2.62 -7.21 22.49
CA SER A 56 3.79 -6.84 21.69
C SER A 56 3.82 -7.57 20.34
N SER A 57 3.52 -8.88 20.32
CA SER A 57 3.53 -9.67 19.09
C SER A 57 2.42 -9.24 18.13
N ILE A 58 1.22 -8.99 18.63
CA ILE A 58 0.10 -8.46 17.85
C ILE A 58 0.41 -7.07 17.30
N LEU A 59 1.03 -6.20 18.09
CA LEU A 59 1.43 -4.89 17.60
C LEU A 59 2.48 -5.00 16.49
N GLN A 60 3.52 -5.81 16.68
CA GLN A 60 4.70 -5.83 15.81
C GLN A 60 4.49 -6.60 14.49
N ILE A 61 3.57 -7.56 14.43
CA ILE A 61 3.44 -8.47 13.28
C ILE A 61 3.24 -7.73 11.95
N SER A 62 2.44 -6.67 11.95
CA SER A 62 2.11 -5.87 10.76
C SER A 62 2.76 -4.48 10.74
N ILE A 63 3.72 -4.18 11.62
CA ILE A 63 4.59 -3.00 11.44
C ILE A 63 5.53 -3.30 10.27
N GLN A 64 5.44 -2.56 9.17
CA GLN A 64 6.24 -2.81 7.97
C GLN A 64 7.44 -1.87 7.82
N ASN A 65 7.41 -0.69 8.44
CA ASN A 65 8.54 0.24 8.49
C ASN A 65 9.09 0.31 9.92
N LEU A 66 10.31 -0.20 10.12
CA LEU A 66 10.92 -0.32 11.44
C LEU A 66 11.39 1.01 12.03
N VAL A 67 11.51 2.08 11.22
CA VAL A 67 11.80 3.45 11.72
C VAL A 67 10.81 3.86 12.80
N PHE A 68 9.55 3.44 12.68
CA PHE A 68 8.47 3.79 13.60
C PHE A 68 8.27 2.75 14.72
N ASN A 69 9.14 1.75 14.84
CA ASN A 69 9.11 0.75 15.91
C ASN A 69 10.13 1.06 17.02
N SER A 70 10.24 2.32 17.42
CA SER A 70 11.14 2.77 18.49
C SER A 70 10.50 2.65 19.88
N SER A 71 11.30 2.51 20.94
CA SER A 71 10.83 2.59 22.33
C SER A 71 10.21 3.96 22.68
N THR A 72 10.60 5.02 21.97
CA THR A 72 10.09 6.39 22.18
C THR A 72 8.77 6.69 21.48
N THR A 73 8.32 5.82 20.57
CA THR A 73 7.02 6.01 19.90
C THR A 73 5.89 5.59 20.83
N LEU A 74 4.86 6.43 20.95
CA LEU A 74 3.69 6.12 21.77
C LEU A 74 3.00 4.85 21.25
N LYS A 75 2.67 3.95 22.17
CA LYS A 75 2.04 2.66 21.87
C LYS A 75 0.53 2.74 22.12
N PRO A 76 -0.31 1.97 21.40
CA PRO A 76 -1.75 1.99 21.61
C PRO A 76 -2.13 1.65 23.05
N THR A 77 -3.08 2.39 23.64
CA THR A 77 -3.65 2.01 24.94
C THR A 77 -4.39 0.68 24.84
N PHE A 78 -5.06 0.47 23.70
CA PHE A 78 -5.79 -0.75 23.38
C PHE A 78 -5.52 -1.14 21.93
N ILE A 79 -5.41 -2.44 21.67
CA ILE A 79 -5.48 -3.00 20.32
C ILE A 79 -6.75 -3.82 20.24
N ILE A 80 -7.62 -3.48 19.28
CA ILE A 80 -8.82 -4.23 18.96
C ILE A 80 -8.56 -5.00 17.66
N THR A 81 -8.80 -6.31 17.64
CA THR A 81 -8.77 -7.16 16.44
C THR A 81 -10.16 -7.69 16.11
N PRO A 82 -11.03 -6.88 15.48
CA PRO A 82 -12.44 -7.19 15.27
C PRO A 82 -12.65 -8.51 14.52
N LEU A 83 -13.48 -9.39 15.06
CA LEU A 83 -13.97 -10.59 14.37
C LEU A 83 -15.26 -10.36 13.55
N ASP A 84 -15.99 -9.28 13.84
CA ASP A 84 -17.27 -8.92 13.23
C ASP A 84 -17.37 -7.41 13.02
N GLU A 85 -18.26 -6.98 12.11
CA GLU A 85 -18.51 -5.56 11.82
C GLU A 85 -18.99 -4.80 13.09
N SER A 86 -19.76 -5.44 13.96
CA SER A 86 -20.28 -4.84 15.21
C SER A 86 -19.18 -4.51 16.23
N HIS A 87 -18.07 -5.25 16.25
CA HIS A 87 -16.92 -4.91 17.10
C HIS A 87 -16.27 -3.58 16.67
N VAL A 88 -16.29 -3.28 15.37
CA VAL A 88 -15.80 -2.00 14.85
C VAL A 88 -16.74 -0.87 15.28
N GLN A 89 -18.05 -1.06 15.15
CA GLN A 89 -19.06 -0.08 15.59
C GLN A 89 -18.91 0.24 17.07
N ALA A 90 -18.86 -0.79 17.93
CA ALA A 90 -18.67 -0.65 19.38
C ALA A 90 -17.39 0.13 19.71
N THR A 91 -16.29 -0.18 19.02
CA THR A 91 -15.01 0.53 19.22
C THR A 91 -15.11 2.00 18.84
N VAL A 92 -15.74 2.32 17.71
CA VAL A 92 -15.92 3.72 17.27
C VAL A 92 -16.75 4.50 18.29
N ILE A 93 -17.89 3.95 18.72
CA ILE A 93 -18.81 4.57 19.68
C ILE A 93 -18.09 4.83 21.01
N CYS A 94 -17.42 3.81 21.56
CA CYS A 94 -16.74 3.92 22.85
C CYS A 94 -15.51 4.82 22.79
N SER A 95 -14.73 4.79 21.70
CA SER A 95 -13.58 5.68 21.56
C SER A 95 -14.01 7.15 21.46
N SER A 96 -15.11 7.44 20.78
CA SER A 96 -15.72 8.78 20.76
C SER A 96 -16.15 9.21 22.17
N LYS A 97 -16.91 8.37 22.88
CA LYS A 97 -17.40 8.65 24.25
C LYS A 97 -16.27 8.93 25.24
N HIS A 98 -15.17 8.19 25.14
CA HIS A 98 -14.02 8.28 26.07
C HIS A 98 -12.87 9.15 25.55
N GLN A 99 -13.08 9.90 24.46
CA GLN A 99 -12.11 10.83 23.86
C GLN A 99 -10.76 10.17 23.52
N LEU A 100 -10.79 8.91 23.09
CA LEU A 100 -9.61 8.18 22.63
C LEU A 100 -9.49 8.31 21.11
N GLN A 101 -8.31 8.70 20.65
CA GLN A 101 -8.05 8.77 19.21
C GLN A 101 -8.07 7.36 18.60
N LEU A 102 -8.58 7.22 17.39
CA LEU A 102 -8.50 5.96 16.64
C LEU A 102 -7.34 5.98 15.66
N ARG A 103 -6.65 4.85 15.57
CA ARG A 103 -5.79 4.49 14.43
C ARG A 103 -6.29 3.19 13.83
N ILE A 104 -6.38 3.13 12.51
CA ILE A 104 -6.94 1.99 11.78
C ILE A 104 -5.81 1.34 11.01
N ARG A 105 -5.66 0.02 11.17
CA ARG A 105 -4.62 -0.77 10.49
C ARG A 105 -5.23 -1.93 9.73
N SER A 106 -4.86 -2.02 8.45
CA SER A 106 -5.03 -3.20 7.62
C SER A 106 -3.71 -3.98 7.56
N GLY A 107 -2.90 -3.76 6.51
CA GLY A 107 -1.60 -4.44 6.35
C GLY A 107 -0.40 -3.71 6.96
N GLY A 108 -0.61 -2.50 7.52
CA GLY A 108 0.42 -1.70 8.20
C GLY A 108 1.57 -1.18 7.33
N HIS A 109 1.31 -0.97 6.04
CA HIS A 109 2.27 -0.45 5.04
C HIS A 109 2.36 1.08 4.98
N ASP A 110 1.79 1.80 5.94
CA ASP A 110 1.90 3.26 5.99
C ASP A 110 3.37 3.69 6.12
N TYR A 111 3.85 4.55 5.22
CA TYR A 111 5.27 4.91 5.16
C TYR A 111 5.73 5.77 6.33
N GLU A 112 4.80 6.43 7.03
CA GLU A 112 5.06 7.25 8.20
C GLU A 112 4.51 6.58 9.48
N GLY A 113 4.10 5.32 9.41
CA GLY A 113 3.56 4.55 10.52
C GLY A 113 2.21 5.05 11.05
N LEU A 114 1.49 5.92 10.34
CA LEU A 114 0.27 6.59 10.82
C LEU A 114 -0.86 5.63 11.19
N SER A 115 -0.84 4.39 10.69
CA SER A 115 -1.80 3.36 11.08
C SER A 115 -1.58 2.76 12.47
N TYR A 116 -0.45 3.02 13.13
CA TYR A 116 -0.10 2.41 14.42
C TYR A 116 0.71 3.32 15.36
N ILE A 117 0.88 4.60 15.03
CA ILE A 117 1.47 5.61 15.93
C ILE A 117 0.51 6.79 16.09
N SER A 118 0.57 7.47 17.24
CA SER A 118 -0.11 8.74 17.45
C SER A 118 0.64 9.62 18.46
N ASN A 119 0.28 10.91 18.51
CA ASN A 119 0.82 11.87 19.48
C ASN A 119 -0.04 11.99 20.75
N ALA A 120 -1.17 11.28 20.81
CA ALA A 120 -2.10 11.24 21.93
C ALA A 120 -2.51 9.78 22.22
N PRO A 121 -2.99 9.46 23.44
CA PRO A 121 -3.53 8.13 23.76
C PRO A 121 -4.56 7.69 22.73
N PHE A 122 -4.42 6.45 22.26
CA PHE A 122 -5.19 5.98 21.12
C PHE A 122 -5.52 4.49 21.20
N VAL A 123 -6.60 4.13 20.51
CA VAL A 123 -7.01 2.75 20.25
C VAL A 123 -6.61 2.40 18.83
N LEU A 124 -5.96 1.25 18.68
CA LEU A 124 -5.66 0.66 17.39
C LEU A 124 -6.77 -0.32 17.00
N ILE A 125 -7.51 -0.04 15.93
CA ILE A 125 -8.38 -1.01 15.27
C ILE A 125 -7.55 -1.74 14.22
N ASP A 126 -7.14 -2.97 14.51
CA ASP A 126 -6.43 -3.84 13.58
C ASP A 126 -7.40 -4.81 12.90
N LEU A 127 -7.67 -4.56 11.63
CA LEU A 127 -8.66 -5.28 10.83
C LEU A 127 -8.16 -6.66 10.38
N VAL A 128 -7.03 -7.15 10.88
CA VAL A 128 -6.36 -8.41 10.51
C VAL A 128 -7.29 -9.62 10.33
N ASN A 129 -8.38 -9.72 11.11
CA ASN A 129 -9.33 -10.82 11.08
C ASN A 129 -10.50 -10.63 10.09
N LEU A 130 -10.82 -9.40 9.71
CA LEU A 130 -11.81 -9.08 8.68
C LEU A 130 -11.15 -9.13 7.29
N ARG A 131 -10.91 -10.34 6.78
CA ARG A 131 -10.12 -10.60 5.57
C ARG A 131 -10.75 -11.56 4.56
N LYS A 132 -12.06 -11.80 4.64
CA LYS A 132 -12.77 -12.64 3.68
C LYS A 132 -12.69 -12.03 2.27
N VAL A 133 -12.46 -12.89 1.27
CA VAL A 133 -12.52 -12.58 -0.16
C VAL A 133 -13.56 -13.48 -0.80
N ASP A 134 -14.64 -12.90 -1.30
CA ASP A 134 -15.77 -13.61 -1.92
C ASP A 134 -15.88 -13.20 -3.39
N VAL A 135 -15.54 -14.13 -4.29
CA VAL A 135 -15.39 -13.88 -5.73
C VAL A 135 -16.64 -14.36 -6.46
N ASN A 136 -17.28 -13.47 -7.19
CA ASN A 136 -18.40 -13.77 -8.06
C ASN A 136 -18.02 -13.54 -9.53
N LEU A 137 -17.76 -14.63 -10.26
CA LEU A 137 -17.40 -14.58 -11.67
C LEU A 137 -18.57 -14.26 -12.59
N SER A 138 -19.82 -14.56 -12.22
CA SER A 138 -20.99 -14.19 -13.04
C SER A 138 -21.17 -12.69 -13.10
N ASP A 139 -20.90 -12.02 -11.98
CA ASP A 139 -21.04 -10.57 -11.84
C ASP A 139 -19.72 -9.85 -12.13
N ASN A 140 -18.65 -10.61 -12.43
CA ASN A 140 -17.30 -10.10 -12.62
C ASN A 140 -16.84 -9.18 -11.46
N THR A 141 -17.20 -9.53 -10.22
CA THR A 141 -16.91 -8.74 -9.02
C THR A 141 -16.40 -9.61 -7.88
N ALA A 142 -15.84 -8.98 -6.85
CA ALA A 142 -15.55 -9.63 -5.58
C ALA A 142 -15.80 -8.69 -4.41
N TRP A 143 -16.31 -9.23 -3.30
CA TRP A 143 -16.31 -8.54 -2.01
C TRP A 143 -15.03 -8.88 -1.25
N VAL A 144 -14.30 -7.86 -0.83
CA VAL A 144 -13.00 -7.98 -0.16
C VAL A 144 -13.04 -7.20 1.14
N GLN A 145 -12.93 -7.88 2.27
CA GLN A 145 -12.83 -7.20 3.56
C GLN A 145 -11.49 -6.47 3.72
N ALA A 146 -11.50 -5.34 4.41
CA ALA A 146 -10.42 -4.36 4.44
C ALA A 146 -9.13 -4.87 5.11
N GLY A 147 -9.20 -5.93 5.92
CA GLY A 147 -8.06 -6.61 6.51
C GLY A 147 -7.33 -7.56 5.58
N ALA A 148 -7.92 -7.94 4.44
CA ALA A 148 -7.26 -8.79 3.45
C ALA A 148 -6.00 -8.11 2.90
N ILE A 149 -4.96 -8.90 2.64
CA ILE A 149 -3.78 -8.44 1.91
C ILE A 149 -3.92 -8.72 0.41
N LEU A 150 -3.19 -7.97 -0.43
CA LEU A 150 -3.27 -8.11 -1.89
C LEU A 150 -2.96 -9.54 -2.36
N GLY A 151 -2.01 -10.21 -1.72
CA GLY A 151 -1.67 -11.61 -2.02
C GLY A 151 -2.86 -12.56 -1.83
N GLU A 152 -3.62 -12.41 -0.73
CA GLU A 152 -4.86 -13.17 -0.49
C GLU A 152 -5.90 -12.89 -1.58
N VAL A 153 -6.09 -11.62 -1.97
CA VAL A 153 -7.03 -11.22 -3.04
C VAL A 153 -6.65 -11.86 -4.38
N TYR A 154 -5.39 -11.73 -4.79
CA TYR A 154 -4.92 -12.27 -6.06
C TYR A 154 -5.03 -13.80 -6.10
N TYR A 155 -4.65 -14.46 -5.01
CA TYR A 155 -4.74 -15.91 -4.88
C TYR A 155 -6.19 -16.40 -4.98
N SER A 156 -7.12 -15.75 -4.27
CA SER A 156 -8.55 -16.09 -4.32
C SER A 156 -9.15 -15.91 -5.72
N ILE A 157 -8.83 -14.82 -6.42
CA ILE A 157 -9.28 -14.59 -7.81
C ILE A 157 -8.73 -15.68 -8.74
N PHE A 158 -7.43 -15.96 -8.66
CA PHE A 158 -6.76 -16.94 -9.51
C PHE A 158 -7.26 -18.37 -9.30
N ASN A 159 -7.66 -18.72 -8.09
CA ASN A 159 -8.26 -20.04 -7.79
C ASN A 159 -9.64 -20.22 -8.44
N GLN A 160 -10.37 -19.12 -8.65
CA GLN A 160 -11.65 -19.15 -9.36
C GLN A 160 -11.46 -19.05 -10.89
N SER A 161 -10.48 -18.26 -11.35
CA SER A 161 -10.22 -18.10 -12.78
C SER A 161 -8.80 -17.66 -13.09
N LYS A 162 -8.15 -18.36 -14.04
CA LYS A 162 -6.78 -18.06 -14.51
C LYS A 162 -6.69 -16.87 -15.46
N VAL A 163 -7.84 -16.30 -15.86
CA VAL A 163 -7.96 -15.19 -16.82
C VAL A 163 -8.61 -13.95 -16.22
N HIS A 164 -8.68 -13.87 -14.88
CA HIS A 164 -9.10 -12.68 -14.15
C HIS A 164 -7.98 -12.20 -13.23
N GLY A 165 -7.96 -10.89 -13.00
CA GLY A 165 -7.07 -10.23 -12.04
C GLY A 165 -7.71 -8.98 -11.45
N PHE A 166 -6.91 -8.21 -10.72
CA PHE A 166 -7.32 -6.94 -10.13
C PHE A 166 -6.14 -5.94 -10.19
N PRO A 167 -6.33 -4.72 -10.71
CA PRO A 167 -5.24 -3.75 -10.90
C PRO A 167 -4.88 -3.05 -9.58
N ALA A 168 -4.00 -3.67 -8.80
CA ALA A 168 -3.50 -3.14 -7.54
C ALA A 168 -1.96 -3.32 -7.43
N GLY A 169 -1.41 -2.99 -6.27
CA GLY A 169 0.03 -3.01 -6.00
C GLY A 169 0.68 -4.39 -6.10
N VAL A 170 1.99 -4.40 -6.27
CA VAL A 170 2.77 -5.65 -6.48
C VAL A 170 3.26 -6.29 -5.18
N CYS A 171 3.25 -5.56 -4.06
CA CYS A 171 3.70 -6.10 -2.77
C CYS A 171 2.56 -6.91 -2.10
N PRO A 172 2.72 -8.23 -1.91
CA PRO A 172 1.61 -9.11 -1.50
C PRO A 172 1.02 -8.74 -0.13
N THR A 173 1.86 -8.27 0.81
CA THR A 173 1.44 -8.00 2.20
C THR A 173 0.77 -6.64 2.40
N ILE A 174 0.58 -5.84 1.34
CA ILE A 174 -0.17 -4.59 1.42
C ILE A 174 -1.63 -4.91 1.75
N GLY A 175 -2.20 -4.23 2.75
CA GLY A 175 -3.61 -4.38 3.10
C GLY A 175 -4.53 -3.57 2.19
N VAL A 176 -5.63 -4.18 1.77
CA VAL A 176 -6.59 -3.63 0.80
C VAL A 176 -7.25 -2.35 1.32
N GLY A 177 -7.60 -2.29 2.61
CA GLY A 177 -8.27 -1.14 3.23
C GLY A 177 -7.54 0.17 2.95
N GLY A 178 -6.27 0.25 3.34
CA GLY A 178 -5.42 1.42 3.07
C GLY A 178 -5.10 1.60 1.58
N HIS A 179 -4.80 0.51 0.86
CA HIS A 179 -4.33 0.57 -0.53
C HIS A 179 -5.36 1.15 -1.49
N ILE A 180 -6.59 0.62 -1.49
CA ILE A 180 -7.67 1.13 -2.35
C ILE A 180 -8.03 2.56 -1.94
N SER A 181 -8.06 2.83 -0.64
CA SER A 181 -8.49 4.15 -0.16
C SER A 181 -7.53 5.29 -0.53
N GLY A 182 -6.27 4.97 -0.83
CA GLY A 182 -5.26 5.90 -1.34
C GLY A 182 -5.09 5.87 -2.86
N GLY A 183 -5.97 5.19 -3.59
CA GLY A 183 -5.89 5.03 -5.04
C GLY A 183 -5.43 3.63 -5.43
N GLY A 184 -4.17 3.30 -5.13
CA GLY A 184 -3.60 1.96 -5.34
C GLY A 184 -3.05 1.74 -6.76
N GLN A 185 -1.78 2.14 -6.96
CA GLN A 185 -1.08 1.96 -8.23
C GLN A 185 -0.45 0.55 -8.37
N GLY A 186 -0.28 0.11 -9.61
CA GLY A 186 0.29 -1.19 -9.94
C GLY A 186 0.62 -1.37 -11.41
N THR A 187 1.12 -2.55 -11.78
CA THR A 187 1.60 -2.85 -13.14
C THR A 187 0.50 -2.89 -14.20
N LEU A 188 -0.76 -3.00 -13.76
CA LEU A 188 -1.93 -2.99 -14.63
C LEU A 188 -2.53 -1.59 -14.85
N MET A 189 -2.00 -0.54 -14.20
CA MET A 189 -2.66 0.76 -14.15
C MET A 189 -2.80 1.44 -15.51
N ARG A 190 -1.86 1.20 -16.43
CA ARG A 190 -1.91 1.75 -17.79
C ARG A 190 -3.04 1.19 -18.64
N LYS A 191 -3.53 -0.02 -18.33
CA LYS A 191 -4.68 -0.63 -19.03
C LYS A 191 -5.99 -0.44 -18.28
N TYR A 192 -5.97 -0.59 -16.96
CA TYR A 192 -7.20 -0.69 -16.16
C TYR A 192 -7.40 0.45 -15.16
N GLY A 193 -6.47 1.38 -15.01
CA GLY A 193 -6.52 2.43 -13.99
C GLY A 193 -6.08 1.94 -12.60
N LEU A 194 -6.30 2.75 -11.58
CA LEU A 194 -5.94 2.43 -10.20
C LEU A 194 -6.88 1.37 -9.60
N ALA A 195 -6.50 0.81 -8.46
CA ALA A 195 -7.38 -0.09 -7.69
C ALA A 195 -8.72 0.60 -7.36
N ALA A 196 -8.67 1.88 -6.96
CA ALA A 196 -9.82 2.73 -6.67
C ALA A 196 -10.75 2.99 -7.87
N ASP A 197 -10.22 2.97 -9.10
CA ASP A 197 -11.03 3.11 -10.32
C ASP A 197 -11.91 1.88 -10.58
N ASN A 198 -11.54 0.75 -9.98
CA ASN A 198 -12.15 -0.56 -10.19
C ASN A 198 -13.00 -0.99 -8.99
N VAL A 199 -13.55 -0.03 -8.24
CA VAL A 199 -14.47 -0.25 -7.11
C VAL A 199 -15.87 0.20 -7.49
N VAL A 200 -16.88 -0.62 -7.15
CA VAL A 200 -18.30 -0.35 -7.44
C VAL A 200 -19.16 -0.14 -6.20
N ASP A 201 -18.70 -0.60 -5.03
CA ASP A 201 -19.37 -0.43 -3.74
C ASP A 201 -18.37 -0.55 -2.58
N ALA A 202 -18.77 -0.16 -1.37
CA ALA A 202 -17.99 -0.28 -0.15
C ALA A 202 -18.89 -0.36 1.08
N LYS A 203 -18.42 -0.96 2.17
CA LYS A 203 -19.00 -0.79 3.50
C LYS A 203 -18.05 -0.01 4.40
N ILE A 204 -18.58 0.93 5.17
CA ILE A 204 -17.81 1.79 6.06
C ILE A 204 -18.57 2.07 7.36
N VAL A 205 -17.86 2.13 8.49
CA VAL A 205 -18.38 2.63 9.77
C VAL A 205 -18.11 4.12 9.87
N ASP A 206 -19.16 4.93 10.00
CA ASP A 206 -19.07 6.38 10.18
C ASP A 206 -18.68 6.76 11.62
N ALA A 207 -18.49 8.06 11.89
CA ALA A 207 -18.12 8.57 13.21
C ALA A 207 -19.19 8.35 14.31
N LYS A 208 -20.43 8.00 13.94
CA LYS A 208 -21.51 7.67 14.87
C LYS A 208 -21.63 6.17 15.11
N GLY A 209 -20.81 5.36 14.45
CA GLY A 209 -20.87 3.90 14.53
C GLY A 209 -21.89 3.27 13.59
N ASN A 210 -22.46 4.00 12.62
CA ASN A 210 -23.38 3.42 11.64
C ASN A 210 -22.60 2.73 10.52
N ILE A 211 -23.08 1.59 10.04
CA ILE A 211 -22.58 0.98 8.81
C ILE A 211 -23.30 1.61 7.62
N LEU A 212 -22.52 2.22 6.74
CA LEU A 212 -22.98 2.82 5.50
C LEU A 212 -22.46 2.00 4.32
N ASP A 213 -23.24 2.00 3.25
CA ASP A 213 -22.88 1.53 1.93
C ASP A 213 -23.01 2.66 0.89
N ARG A 214 -22.72 2.37 -0.38
CA ARG A 214 -22.88 3.37 -1.45
C ARG A 214 -24.31 3.90 -1.60
N ARG A 215 -25.32 3.09 -1.26
CA ARG A 215 -26.75 3.44 -1.41
C ARG A 215 -27.28 4.26 -0.23
N SER A 216 -26.50 4.41 0.82
CA SER A 216 -26.86 5.17 2.01
C SER A 216 -27.03 6.68 1.70
N PRO A 217 -27.74 7.46 2.54
CA PRO A 217 -27.84 8.91 2.35
C PRO A 217 -26.46 9.59 2.30
N ALA A 218 -26.24 10.51 1.34
CA ALA A 218 -24.92 11.09 1.00
C ALA A 218 -23.86 10.06 0.53
N GLY A 219 -24.29 8.87 0.14
CA GLY A 219 -23.42 7.74 -0.21
C GLY A 219 -22.53 7.98 -1.42
N GLU A 220 -22.96 8.73 -2.44
CA GLU A 220 -22.11 8.99 -3.62
C GLU A 220 -20.92 9.90 -3.30
N ASP A 221 -21.12 10.97 -2.52
CA ASP A 221 -20.03 11.89 -2.13
C ASP A 221 -19.01 11.18 -1.23
N LEU A 222 -19.50 10.42 -0.24
CA LEU A 222 -18.65 9.61 0.62
C LEU A 222 -17.92 8.52 -0.19
N PHE A 223 -18.63 7.82 -1.09
CA PHE A 223 -18.07 6.79 -1.95
C PHE A 223 -17.01 7.34 -2.92
N TRP A 224 -17.16 8.58 -3.37
CA TRP A 224 -16.12 9.29 -4.11
C TRP A 224 -14.90 9.59 -3.21
N ALA A 225 -15.13 10.14 -2.02
CA ALA A 225 -14.06 10.57 -1.11
C ALA A 225 -13.16 9.40 -0.65
N ILE A 226 -13.76 8.26 -0.32
CA ILE A 226 -13.01 7.09 0.15
C ILE A 226 -12.19 6.41 -0.94
N ARG A 227 -12.43 6.68 -2.23
CA ARG A 227 -11.69 6.11 -3.36
C ARG A 227 -10.52 7.01 -3.79
N GLY A 228 -9.61 7.29 -2.86
CA GLY A 228 -8.39 8.05 -3.13
C GLY A 228 -8.10 9.19 -2.16
N GLY A 229 -9.06 9.59 -1.30
CA GLY A 229 -8.88 10.65 -0.31
C GLY A 229 -8.16 10.22 0.97
N GLY A 230 -7.75 8.94 1.07
CA GLY A 230 -7.16 8.35 2.27
C GLY A 230 -8.23 7.88 3.26
N GLY A 231 -8.33 6.56 3.44
CA GLY A 231 -9.43 5.94 4.17
C GLY A 231 -9.53 6.31 5.65
N GLY A 232 -8.41 6.70 6.28
CA GLY A 232 -8.39 7.06 7.71
C GLY A 232 -9.12 8.36 8.06
N SER A 233 -9.54 9.16 7.06
CA SER A 233 -10.17 10.47 7.27
C SER A 233 -11.71 10.41 7.32
N PHE A 234 -12.32 9.35 6.77
CA PHE A 234 -13.76 9.31 6.48
C PHE A 234 -14.53 8.24 7.27
N GLY A 235 -13.83 7.39 8.03
CA GLY A 235 -14.42 6.32 8.82
C GLY A 235 -13.58 5.03 8.81
N VAL A 236 -14.16 3.93 9.27
CA VAL A 236 -13.50 2.61 9.24
C VAL A 236 -14.07 1.80 8.09
N ILE A 237 -13.33 1.71 6.98
CA ILE A 237 -13.75 0.89 5.83
C ILE A 237 -13.70 -0.58 6.23
N LEU A 238 -14.82 -1.28 6.08
CA LEU A 238 -14.99 -2.70 6.41
C LEU A 238 -14.71 -3.59 5.22
N SER A 239 -15.20 -3.20 4.04
CA SER A 239 -15.03 -3.98 2.81
C SER A 239 -15.22 -3.15 1.54
N TRP A 240 -14.68 -3.67 0.44
CA TRP A 240 -14.79 -3.11 -0.91
C TRP A 240 -15.46 -4.13 -1.82
N LYS A 241 -16.37 -3.69 -2.69
CA LYS A 241 -16.81 -4.46 -3.85
C LYS A 241 -15.99 -4.02 -5.06
N ILE A 242 -15.08 -4.88 -5.49
CA ILE A 242 -14.18 -4.64 -6.63
C ILE A 242 -14.75 -5.25 -7.91
N THR A 243 -14.43 -4.63 -9.05
CA THR A 243 -14.64 -5.21 -10.39
C THR A 243 -13.37 -5.94 -10.81
N LEU A 244 -13.53 -7.17 -11.29
CA LEU A 244 -12.41 -7.97 -11.80
C LEU A 244 -12.09 -7.55 -13.24
N VAL A 245 -10.82 -7.66 -13.62
CA VAL A 245 -10.37 -7.35 -14.99
C VAL A 245 -9.89 -8.61 -15.69
N LYS A 246 -9.94 -8.64 -17.01
CA LYS A 246 -9.43 -9.78 -17.79
C LYS A 246 -7.91 -9.71 -17.91
N VAL A 247 -7.26 -10.85 -17.78
CA VAL A 247 -5.84 -11.03 -18.10
C VAL A 247 -5.69 -12.24 -19.01
N PRO A 248 -4.74 -12.24 -19.96
CA PRO A 248 -4.50 -13.42 -20.78
C PRO A 248 -3.95 -14.57 -19.91
N PRO A 249 -4.13 -15.84 -20.34
CA PRO A 249 -3.64 -16.99 -19.59
C PRO A 249 -2.11 -17.01 -19.45
N LEU A 250 -1.41 -16.42 -20.42
CA LEU A 250 0.03 -16.17 -20.38
C LEU A 250 0.30 -14.68 -20.54
N VAL A 251 1.19 -14.16 -19.70
CA VAL A 251 1.74 -12.81 -19.75
C VAL A 251 3.25 -12.90 -19.84
N THR A 252 3.89 -11.85 -20.33
CA THR A 252 5.34 -11.79 -20.47
C THR A 252 5.94 -10.78 -19.50
N ILE A 253 7.00 -11.17 -18.79
CA ILE A 253 7.79 -10.26 -17.96
C ILE A 253 9.23 -10.20 -18.45
N PHE A 254 9.93 -9.10 -18.14
CA PHE A 254 11.38 -8.99 -18.31
C PHE A 254 12.00 -7.98 -17.35
N THR A 255 13.27 -8.20 -16.98
CA THR A 255 14.12 -7.15 -16.39
C THR A 255 15.38 -6.97 -17.22
N ALA A 256 15.42 -5.92 -18.03
CA ALA A 256 16.64 -5.53 -18.74
C ALA A 256 17.44 -4.59 -17.83
N ARG A 257 18.65 -5.01 -17.42
CA ARG A 257 19.55 -4.19 -16.60
C ARG A 257 20.61 -3.56 -17.49
N ARG A 258 20.85 -2.27 -17.29
CA ARG A 258 21.87 -1.49 -18.00
C ARG A 258 22.63 -0.64 -16.98
N THR A 259 23.96 -0.63 -17.06
CA THR A 259 24.81 0.23 -16.23
C THR A 259 25.09 1.56 -16.95
N LEU A 260 25.72 2.52 -16.26
CA LEU A 260 26.13 3.79 -16.86
C LEU A 260 26.99 3.57 -18.13
N GLU A 261 27.92 2.63 -18.08
CA GLU A 261 28.80 2.29 -19.20
C GLU A 261 28.05 1.66 -20.39
N GLN A 262 26.84 1.16 -20.14
CA GLN A 262 25.93 0.60 -21.15
C GLN A 262 24.87 1.62 -21.63
N GLY A 263 25.03 2.91 -21.29
CA GLY A 263 24.13 3.98 -21.71
C GLY A 263 22.82 4.04 -20.91
N ALA A 264 22.83 3.65 -19.63
CA ALA A 264 21.63 3.66 -18.79
C ALA A 264 20.95 5.04 -18.75
N GLU A 265 21.70 6.14 -18.70
CA GLU A 265 21.13 7.49 -18.62
C GLU A 265 20.41 7.88 -19.91
N GLU A 266 20.99 7.57 -21.06
CA GLU A 266 20.39 7.78 -22.37
C GLU A 266 19.11 6.94 -22.53
N LEU A 267 19.13 5.69 -22.04
CA LEU A 267 17.96 4.82 -22.06
C LEU A 267 16.85 5.31 -21.13
N VAL A 268 17.17 5.80 -19.93
CA VAL A 268 16.18 6.41 -19.03
C VAL A 268 15.63 7.69 -19.65
N ASN A 269 16.47 8.53 -20.25
CA ASN A 269 16.04 9.72 -20.97
C ASN A 269 15.09 9.37 -22.13
N ARG A 270 15.41 8.34 -22.91
CA ARG A 270 14.56 7.87 -24.00
C ARG A 270 13.24 7.30 -23.49
N TRP A 271 13.28 6.49 -22.43
CA TRP A 271 12.11 5.94 -21.77
C TRP A 271 11.16 7.04 -21.28
N GLN A 272 11.67 8.14 -20.69
CA GLN A 272 10.83 9.27 -20.28
C GLN A 272 10.04 9.87 -21.46
N GLN A 273 10.53 9.79 -22.69
CA GLN A 273 9.87 10.40 -23.86
C GLN A 273 8.76 9.51 -24.47
N THR A 274 8.79 8.21 -24.20
CA THR A 274 7.97 7.22 -24.89
C THR A 274 7.10 6.37 -23.96
N ALA A 275 7.44 6.25 -22.68
CA ALA A 275 6.81 5.28 -21.78
C ALA A 275 5.33 5.54 -21.49
N ASP A 276 4.88 6.80 -21.51
CA ASP A 276 3.47 7.17 -21.41
C ASP A 276 2.65 6.73 -22.63
N LYS A 277 3.32 6.57 -23.78
CA LYS A 277 2.73 6.26 -25.10
C LYS A 277 2.86 4.79 -25.51
N PHE A 278 3.50 3.95 -24.71
CA PHE A 278 3.54 2.51 -24.98
C PHE A 278 2.12 1.94 -25.13
N HIS A 279 2.00 0.83 -25.85
CA HIS A 279 0.74 0.08 -25.92
C HIS A 279 0.16 -0.14 -24.51
N GLU A 280 -1.16 -0.07 -24.34
CA GLU A 280 -1.78 -0.12 -23.00
C GLU A 280 -1.48 -1.42 -22.23
N ASP A 281 -1.25 -2.52 -22.96
CA ASP A 281 -0.81 -3.82 -22.41
C ASP A 281 0.62 -3.85 -21.89
N LEU A 282 1.44 -2.86 -22.24
CA LEU A 282 2.85 -2.80 -21.87
C LEU A 282 3.07 -1.83 -20.72
N PHE A 283 3.60 -2.34 -19.62
CA PHE A 283 4.08 -1.57 -18.49
C PHE A 283 5.59 -1.79 -18.34
N ILE A 284 6.38 -0.71 -18.34
CA ILE A 284 7.83 -0.78 -18.07
C ILE A 284 8.16 0.30 -17.05
N ARG A 285 8.46 -0.09 -15.81
CA ARG A 285 9.03 0.84 -14.82
C ARG A 285 10.55 0.82 -14.88
N VAL A 286 11.16 1.92 -14.44
CA VAL A 286 12.61 2.00 -14.25
C VAL A 286 12.92 1.99 -12.76
N ILE A 287 13.85 1.14 -12.34
CA ILE A 287 14.44 1.18 -11.01
C ILE A 287 15.90 1.60 -11.15
N ILE A 288 16.23 2.77 -10.61
CA ILE A 288 17.59 3.29 -10.54
C ILE A 288 18.12 2.98 -9.15
N SER A 289 19.27 2.32 -9.12
CA SER A 289 19.97 2.01 -7.88
C SER A 289 21.44 1.84 -8.17
N ARG A 290 22.23 1.79 -7.11
CA ARG A 290 23.62 1.36 -7.20
C ARG A 290 23.73 -0.05 -7.80
N ALA A 291 24.77 -0.26 -8.59
CA ALA A 291 25.11 -1.51 -9.25
C ALA A 291 26.64 -1.73 -9.23
N ASN A 292 27.08 -2.86 -9.79
CA ASN A 292 28.49 -3.14 -10.04
C ASN A 292 28.73 -3.18 -11.54
N ASP A 293 29.86 -2.65 -12.00
CA ASP A 293 30.30 -2.75 -13.39
C ASP A 293 30.79 -4.18 -13.71
N SER A 294 31.14 -4.43 -14.97
CA SER A 294 31.63 -5.74 -15.43
C SER A 294 32.96 -6.18 -14.81
N ARG A 295 33.69 -5.26 -14.18
CA ARG A 295 34.98 -5.48 -13.49
C ARG A 295 34.83 -5.48 -11.96
N GLY A 296 33.61 -5.37 -11.43
CA GLY A 296 33.31 -5.31 -10.00
C GLY A 296 33.48 -3.93 -9.36
N GLY A 297 33.74 -2.88 -10.14
CA GLY A 297 33.74 -1.49 -9.69
C GLY A 297 32.31 -1.00 -9.37
N LYS A 298 32.19 -0.02 -8.46
CA LYS A 298 30.90 0.58 -8.11
C LYS A 298 30.41 1.45 -9.28
N THR A 299 29.15 1.29 -9.69
CA THR A 299 28.50 2.11 -10.72
C THR A 299 27.01 2.30 -10.37
N VAL A 300 26.25 2.94 -11.25
CA VAL A 300 24.79 3.04 -11.16
C VAL A 300 24.16 2.21 -12.27
N GLY A 301 23.03 1.57 -11.96
CA GLY A 301 22.27 0.77 -12.90
C GLY A 301 20.82 1.22 -12.99
N ALA A 302 20.26 1.09 -14.20
CA ALA A 302 18.83 1.18 -14.46
C ALA A 302 18.30 -0.23 -14.79
N ALA A 303 17.30 -0.68 -14.04
CA ALA A 303 16.56 -1.89 -14.32
C ALA A 303 15.20 -1.55 -14.93
N PHE A 304 15.00 -1.89 -16.21
CA PHE A 304 13.74 -1.77 -16.93
C PHE A 304 12.91 -3.02 -16.64
N ASN A 305 11.99 -2.90 -15.67
CA ASN A 305 11.22 -4.01 -15.13
C ASN A 305 9.78 -3.96 -15.64
N SER A 306 9.35 -5.03 -16.31
CA SER A 306 8.20 -4.98 -17.19
C SER A 306 7.14 -6.05 -16.92
N LEU A 307 5.90 -5.70 -17.24
CA LEU A 307 4.78 -6.61 -17.47
C LEU A 307 4.16 -6.30 -18.83
N PHE A 308 3.98 -7.32 -19.65
CA PHE A 308 3.23 -7.26 -20.89
C PHE A 308 2.08 -8.28 -20.88
N LEU A 309 0.86 -7.82 -21.14
CA LEU A 309 -0.32 -8.67 -21.22
C LEU A 309 -0.43 -9.37 -22.58
N GLY A 310 0.55 -10.23 -22.86
CA GLY A 310 0.63 -11.05 -24.06
C GLY A 310 1.87 -11.92 -24.06
N THR A 311 2.12 -12.58 -25.18
CA THR A 311 3.25 -13.52 -25.39
C THR A 311 4.53 -12.80 -25.78
N ILE A 312 5.68 -13.49 -25.68
CA ILE A 312 6.99 -13.01 -26.13
C ILE A 312 6.96 -12.71 -27.63
N LYS A 313 6.24 -13.54 -28.40
CA LYS A 313 6.08 -13.38 -29.86
C LYS A 313 5.42 -12.05 -30.23
N GLU A 314 4.52 -11.56 -29.39
CA GLU A 314 3.83 -10.28 -29.56
C GLU A 314 4.65 -9.12 -28.99
N LEU A 315 5.35 -9.34 -27.87
CA LEU A 315 6.15 -8.32 -27.20
C LEU A 315 7.37 -7.87 -28.03
N LEU A 316 8.13 -8.80 -28.60
CA LEU A 316 9.40 -8.46 -29.26
C LEU A 316 9.22 -7.49 -30.43
N PRO A 317 8.29 -7.71 -31.39
CA PRO A 317 8.04 -6.74 -32.46
C PRO A 317 7.56 -5.38 -31.94
N LEU A 318 6.74 -5.39 -30.89
CA LEU A 318 6.24 -4.17 -30.25
C LEU A 318 7.37 -3.34 -29.66
N MET A 319 8.34 -3.99 -29.01
CA MET A 319 9.53 -3.36 -28.45
C MET A 319 10.47 -2.83 -29.53
N THR A 320 10.66 -3.57 -30.64
CA THR A 320 11.43 -3.08 -31.80
C THR A 320 10.86 -1.78 -32.38
N ASN A 321 9.54 -1.60 -32.36
CA ASN A 321 8.91 -0.38 -32.86
C ASN A 321 8.87 0.75 -31.83
N SER A 322 8.63 0.43 -30.55
CA SER A 322 8.31 1.43 -29.53
C SER A 322 9.51 1.87 -28.70
N PHE A 323 10.48 0.98 -28.48
CA PHE A 323 11.69 1.24 -27.69
C PHE A 323 12.87 0.36 -28.15
N PRO A 324 13.28 0.43 -29.44
CA PRO A 324 14.35 -0.39 -29.98
C PRO A 324 15.69 -0.19 -29.28
N GLU A 325 15.93 1.00 -28.73
CA GLU A 325 17.17 1.37 -28.06
C GLU A 325 17.49 0.49 -26.85
N LEU A 326 16.46 -0.05 -26.18
CA LEU A 326 16.65 -0.98 -25.06
C LEU A 326 17.35 -2.29 -25.50
N GLY A 327 17.21 -2.67 -26.78
CA GLY A 327 17.81 -3.88 -27.32
C GLY A 327 17.33 -5.15 -26.63
N LEU A 328 16.04 -5.19 -26.24
CA LEU A 328 15.45 -6.31 -25.53
C LEU A 328 15.60 -7.61 -26.33
N LYS A 329 16.14 -8.65 -25.68
CA LYS A 329 16.29 -9.96 -26.29
C LYS A 329 15.26 -10.97 -25.76
N ALA A 330 14.99 -12.01 -26.55
CA ALA A 330 14.06 -13.07 -26.17
C ALA A 330 14.50 -13.78 -24.87
N GLU A 331 15.80 -13.93 -24.66
CA GLU A 331 16.37 -14.61 -23.49
C GLU A 331 16.21 -13.79 -22.19
N GLU A 332 15.94 -12.48 -22.29
CA GLU A 332 15.63 -11.61 -21.15
C GLU A 332 14.15 -11.69 -20.74
N CYS A 333 13.30 -12.36 -21.54
CA CYS A 333 11.86 -12.46 -21.33
C CYS A 333 11.44 -13.82 -20.76
N ARG A 334 10.35 -13.85 -20.00
CA ARG A 334 9.69 -15.10 -19.58
C ARG A 334 8.18 -14.98 -19.64
N GLU A 335 7.54 -16.04 -20.09
CA GLU A 335 6.09 -16.20 -20.01
C GLU A 335 5.70 -16.91 -18.73
N MET A 336 4.62 -16.47 -18.11
CA MET A 336 4.05 -17.06 -16.90
C MET A 336 2.57 -16.67 -16.78
N SER A 337 1.86 -17.23 -15.80
CA SER A 337 0.54 -16.75 -15.45
C SER A 337 0.62 -15.35 -14.79
N TRP A 338 -0.48 -14.60 -14.83
CA TRP A 338 -0.52 -13.27 -14.20
C TRP A 338 -0.23 -13.33 -12.68
N LEU A 339 -0.71 -14.35 -11.96
CA LEU A 339 -0.47 -14.48 -10.51
C LEU A 339 1.02 -14.63 -10.19
N GLU A 340 1.75 -15.41 -10.98
CA GLU A 340 3.20 -15.62 -10.79
C GLU A 340 3.99 -14.32 -10.97
N THR A 341 3.46 -13.36 -11.75
CA THR A 341 4.11 -12.06 -11.90
C THR A 341 4.19 -11.29 -10.57
N ILE A 342 3.26 -11.53 -9.64
CA ILE A 342 3.28 -10.88 -8.32
C ILE A 342 4.53 -11.32 -7.54
N LEU A 343 4.86 -12.62 -7.59
CA LEU A 343 6.10 -13.13 -7.01
C LEU A 343 7.32 -12.54 -7.72
N TYR A 344 7.24 -12.42 -9.05
CA TYR A 344 8.29 -11.80 -9.85
C TYR A 344 8.60 -10.35 -9.43
N PHE A 345 7.58 -9.53 -9.19
CA PHE A 345 7.78 -8.15 -8.78
C PHE A 345 8.19 -7.98 -7.30
N ASP A 346 7.86 -8.95 -6.43
CA ASP A 346 8.23 -8.93 -5.01
C ASP A 346 9.64 -9.49 -4.76
N ASN A 347 10.03 -10.57 -5.45
CA ASN A 347 11.26 -11.34 -5.16
C ASN A 347 12.20 -11.51 -6.37
N GLY A 348 11.88 -10.94 -7.54
CA GLY A 348 12.56 -11.28 -8.79
C GLY A 348 12.10 -12.64 -9.32
N TYR A 349 12.85 -13.27 -10.23
CA TYR A 349 12.42 -14.51 -10.87
C TYR A 349 12.06 -15.61 -9.86
N PRO A 350 10.79 -16.11 -9.84
CA PRO A 350 10.28 -16.98 -8.79
C PRO A 350 10.74 -18.44 -8.95
N ASN A 351 12.05 -18.68 -8.96
CA ASN A 351 12.60 -20.02 -9.13
C ASN A 351 12.28 -20.89 -7.89
N GLY A 352 11.26 -21.74 -8.01
CA GLY A 352 10.87 -22.71 -6.97
C GLY A 352 10.04 -22.14 -5.82
N ILE A 353 9.54 -20.91 -5.92
CA ILE A 353 8.66 -20.30 -4.91
C ILE A 353 7.21 -20.66 -5.22
N SER A 354 6.50 -21.29 -4.28
CA SER A 354 5.07 -21.58 -4.42
C SER A 354 4.23 -20.30 -4.42
N ILE A 355 3.17 -20.26 -5.23
CA ILE A 355 2.14 -19.21 -5.19
C ILE A 355 1.44 -19.11 -3.83
N ASP A 356 1.46 -20.17 -3.00
CA ASP A 356 0.91 -20.14 -1.64
C ASP A 356 1.67 -19.18 -0.73
N SER A 357 2.91 -18.81 -1.09
CA SER A 357 3.68 -17.78 -0.36
C SER A 357 2.99 -16.41 -0.38
N LEU A 358 2.10 -16.14 -1.35
CA LEU A 358 1.29 -14.93 -1.40
C LEU A 358 0.31 -14.82 -0.22
N LEU A 359 -0.02 -15.94 0.44
CA LEU A 359 -0.86 -15.99 1.63
C LEU A 359 -0.08 -15.63 2.91
N ASN A 360 1.25 -15.54 2.83
CA ASN A 360 2.07 -15.17 3.97
C ASN A 360 1.98 -13.66 4.24
N ARG A 361 1.54 -13.30 5.45
CA ARG A 361 1.37 -11.91 5.88
C ARG A 361 2.63 -11.34 6.54
N THR A 362 3.56 -12.22 6.92
CA THR A 362 4.78 -11.84 7.63
C THR A 362 5.93 -11.67 6.65
N ARG A 363 6.47 -10.45 6.57
CA ARG A 363 7.75 -10.20 5.92
C ARG A 363 8.88 -10.53 6.89
N LEU A 364 9.76 -11.45 6.49
CA LEU A 364 10.94 -11.83 7.27
C LEU A 364 11.94 -10.67 7.38
N ASN A 365 12.13 -9.92 6.29
CA ASN A 365 13.06 -8.78 6.24
C ASN A 365 12.26 -7.48 6.14
N LYS A 366 12.05 -6.82 7.27
CA LYS A 366 11.36 -5.52 7.34
C LYS A 366 12.39 -4.38 7.24
N PRO A 367 12.23 -3.43 6.31
CA PRO A 367 13.18 -2.34 6.15
C PRO A 367 13.00 -1.23 7.19
N TYR A 368 14.11 -0.54 7.46
CA TYR A 368 14.09 0.86 7.87
C TYR A 368 14.15 1.68 6.59
N PHE A 369 13.19 2.59 6.39
CA PHE A 369 13.24 3.45 5.21
C PHE A 369 12.52 4.76 5.40
N LYS A 370 12.93 5.75 4.61
CA LYS A 370 12.16 6.97 4.35
C LYS A 370 11.82 7.03 2.87
N ALA A 371 10.59 7.39 2.53
CA ALA A 371 10.19 7.56 1.14
C ALA A 371 9.64 8.96 0.87
N LYS A 372 9.87 9.45 -0.35
CA LYS A 372 9.18 10.62 -0.93
C LYS A 372 8.78 10.30 -2.36
N SER A 373 7.85 11.07 -2.92
CA SER A 373 7.44 10.94 -4.30
C SER A 373 7.26 12.28 -5.00
N ASP A 374 7.27 12.26 -6.33
CA ASP A 374 7.02 13.40 -7.21
C ASP A 374 6.34 12.96 -8.51
N PHE A 375 5.74 13.90 -9.25
CA PHE A 375 5.18 13.67 -10.57
C PHE A 375 5.91 14.49 -11.63
N VAL A 376 6.56 13.80 -12.57
CA VAL A 376 7.26 14.46 -13.68
C VAL A 376 6.30 14.70 -14.83
N LYS A 377 6.17 15.97 -15.24
CA LYS A 377 5.35 16.42 -16.38
C LYS A 377 6.15 16.60 -17.67
N THR A 378 7.42 16.95 -17.54
CA THR A 378 8.38 17.14 -18.64
C THR A 378 9.62 16.31 -18.35
N PRO A 379 10.17 15.57 -19.33
CA PRO A 379 11.35 14.73 -19.10
C PRO A 379 12.46 15.46 -18.35
N ILE A 380 13.01 14.80 -17.32
CA ILE A 380 14.22 15.29 -16.63
C ILE A 380 15.34 15.34 -17.67
N PRO A 381 16.03 16.49 -17.84
CA PRO A 381 17.08 16.62 -18.82
C PRO A 381 18.23 15.66 -18.50
N ILE A 382 18.99 15.25 -19.52
CA ILE A 382 20.10 14.30 -19.35
C ILE A 382 21.14 14.78 -18.32
N THR A 383 21.37 16.09 -18.21
CA THR A 383 22.24 16.68 -17.18
C THR A 383 21.69 16.48 -15.77
N GLY A 384 20.37 16.52 -15.59
CA GLY A 384 19.70 16.18 -14.34
C GLY A 384 19.82 14.69 -14.00
N LEU A 385 19.68 13.81 -14.99
CA LEU A 385 19.87 12.36 -14.79
C LEU A 385 21.32 12.04 -14.38
N LYS A 386 22.31 12.72 -14.96
CA LYS A 386 23.73 12.61 -14.56
C LYS A 386 23.97 13.00 -13.11
N GLY A 387 23.41 14.14 -12.69
CA GLY A 387 23.46 14.56 -11.30
C GLY A 387 22.79 13.57 -10.35
N LEU A 388 21.67 12.93 -10.77
CA LEU A 388 21.07 11.85 -9.99
C LEU A 388 22.00 10.63 -9.88
N SER A 389 22.62 10.20 -10.99
CA SER A 389 23.58 9.09 -10.96
C SER A 389 24.73 9.34 -9.98
N GLU A 390 25.28 10.55 -9.93
CA GLU A 390 26.32 10.92 -8.96
C GLU A 390 25.85 10.73 -7.51
N LEU A 391 24.61 11.10 -7.19
CA LEU A 391 24.03 10.86 -5.85
C LEU A 391 23.88 9.37 -5.54
N PHE A 392 23.59 8.54 -6.53
CA PHE A 392 23.42 7.09 -6.35
C PHE A 392 24.73 6.29 -6.22
N LEU A 393 25.88 6.95 -6.40
CA LEU A 393 27.19 6.33 -6.13
C LEU A 393 27.52 6.25 -4.63
N ASP A 394 26.84 7.03 -3.78
CA ASP A 394 27.01 7.00 -2.33
C ASP A 394 26.68 5.60 -1.75
N ASP A 395 27.44 5.17 -0.74
CA ASP A 395 27.26 3.87 -0.11
C ASP A 395 25.89 3.73 0.59
N ASN A 396 25.31 4.84 1.03
CA ASN A 396 24.00 4.92 1.68
C ASN A 396 22.87 5.31 0.71
N ALA A 397 23.16 5.37 -0.60
CA ALA A 397 22.15 5.73 -1.57
C ALA A 397 20.96 4.75 -1.53
N GLY A 398 19.77 5.33 -1.65
CA GLY A 398 18.51 4.63 -1.71
C GLY A 398 18.24 3.94 -3.06
N ILE A 399 16.98 3.82 -3.41
CA ILE A 399 16.53 3.49 -4.76
C ILE A 399 15.55 4.55 -5.27
N MET A 400 15.55 4.79 -6.58
CA MET A 400 14.51 5.56 -7.26
C MET A 400 13.71 4.63 -8.17
N ILE A 401 12.39 4.66 -8.05
CA ILE A 401 11.45 3.93 -8.90
C ILE A 401 10.67 4.95 -9.72
N MET A 402 10.61 4.74 -11.03
CA MET A 402 9.91 5.59 -11.99
C MET A 402 8.84 4.75 -12.67
N ASP A 403 7.58 5.00 -12.34
CA ASP A 403 6.42 4.28 -12.89
C ASP A 403 5.76 5.11 -14.02
N PRO A 404 5.50 4.53 -15.20
CA PRO A 404 4.93 5.26 -16.33
C PRO A 404 3.42 5.44 -16.18
N TYR A 405 2.94 6.69 -16.21
CA TYR A 405 1.53 7.01 -16.33
C TYR A 405 1.22 7.35 -17.79
N GLY A 406 0.06 6.90 -18.25
CA GLY A 406 -0.32 6.91 -19.66
C GLY A 406 -1.48 5.95 -19.88
N GLY A 407 -1.82 5.69 -21.15
CA GLY A 407 -2.92 4.79 -21.49
C GLY A 407 -4.22 5.19 -20.78
N LYS A 408 -4.82 4.25 -20.04
CA LYS A 408 -6.02 4.46 -19.24
C LYS A 408 -5.90 5.62 -18.26
N MET A 409 -4.75 5.80 -17.60
CA MET A 409 -4.53 6.88 -16.63
C MET A 409 -4.68 8.28 -17.26
N SER A 410 -4.39 8.42 -18.55
CA SER A 410 -4.60 9.68 -19.29
C SER A 410 -6.04 9.91 -19.72
N SER A 411 -6.85 8.84 -19.77
CA SER A 411 -8.28 8.90 -20.15
C SER A 411 -9.23 9.22 -18.99
N ILE A 412 -8.74 9.10 -17.75
CA ILE A 412 -9.55 9.31 -16.55
C ILE A 412 -9.56 10.80 -16.20
N SER A 413 -10.76 11.38 -16.04
CA SER A 413 -10.91 12.77 -15.59
C SER A 413 -10.28 12.96 -14.20
N LYS A 414 -9.58 14.08 -14.00
CA LYS A 414 -8.96 14.44 -12.71
C LYS A 414 -9.96 14.49 -11.55
N SER A 415 -11.20 14.88 -11.81
CA SER A 415 -12.26 14.95 -10.79
C SER A 415 -12.90 13.60 -10.46
N LYS A 416 -12.60 12.53 -11.23
CA LYS A 416 -13.29 11.24 -11.09
C LYS A 416 -12.95 10.54 -9.76
N LEU A 417 -11.74 10.74 -9.25
CA LEU A 417 -11.27 10.21 -7.97
C LEU A 417 -10.42 11.27 -7.25
N HIS A 418 -10.50 11.33 -5.92
CA HIS A 418 -9.73 12.29 -5.11
C HIS A 418 -8.21 12.10 -5.26
N SER A 419 -7.71 10.88 -5.48
CA SER A 419 -6.28 10.61 -5.67
C SER A 419 -5.71 11.17 -6.98
N LEU A 420 -6.56 11.67 -7.88
CA LEU A 420 -6.20 12.27 -9.16
C LEU A 420 -6.38 13.79 -9.20
N ILE A 421 -6.84 14.39 -8.09
CA ILE A 421 -6.96 15.85 -7.96
C ILE A 421 -5.60 16.43 -7.63
N GLU A 422 -4.89 16.81 -8.70
CA GLU A 422 -4.02 17.98 -8.66
C GLU A 422 -4.91 19.22 -8.91
N GLU A 423 -5.13 20.07 -7.90
CA GLU A 423 -5.55 21.47 -8.12
C GLU A 423 -4.43 22.20 -8.91
N GLU A 424 -4.57 23.04 -9.95
CA GLU A 424 -5.57 23.57 -10.92
C GLU A 424 -4.73 24.36 -11.99
N PRO A 425 -5.26 25.07 -13.02
CA PRO A 425 -6.42 24.86 -13.90
C PRO A 425 -6.01 24.65 -15.38
N CYS A 426 -7.01 24.39 -16.24
CA CYS A 426 -6.98 24.49 -17.71
C CYS A 426 -6.14 23.47 -18.52
N THR A 427 -6.88 22.75 -19.38
CA THR A 427 -6.51 22.26 -20.74
C THR A 427 -5.03 22.12 -21.05
N ILE A 428 -4.54 20.87 -21.13
CA ILE A 428 -3.76 20.31 -22.27
C ILE A 428 -3.71 18.79 -22.08
N SER A 429 -4.29 18.06 -23.02
CA SER A 429 -4.02 16.63 -23.25
C SER A 429 -2.63 16.47 -23.86
N ASN A 430 -1.87 15.45 -23.43
CA ASN A 430 -0.50 15.09 -23.83
C ASN A 430 0.62 15.58 -22.89
N ILE A 431 0.53 15.23 -21.62
CA ILE A 431 1.62 15.44 -20.64
C ILE A 431 2.12 14.06 -20.19
N LEU A 432 3.41 13.81 -20.35
CA LEU A 432 4.12 12.68 -19.71
C LEU A 432 3.80 12.74 -18.22
N ARG A 433 3.34 11.66 -17.62
CA ARG A 433 3.25 11.58 -16.15
C ARG A 433 4.13 10.42 -15.72
N VAL A 434 5.11 10.69 -14.88
CA VAL A 434 5.91 9.64 -14.25
C VAL A 434 5.82 9.83 -12.75
N GLY A 435 5.32 8.82 -12.05
CA GLY A 435 5.42 8.78 -10.60
C GLY A 435 6.85 8.41 -10.23
N ILE A 436 7.58 9.33 -9.62
CA ILE A 436 8.89 9.06 -9.04
C ILE A 436 8.69 8.73 -7.58
N ARG A 437 9.30 7.66 -7.12
CA ARG A 437 9.40 7.33 -5.70
C ARG A 437 10.85 7.09 -5.32
N MET A 438 11.37 7.91 -4.42
CA MET A 438 12.69 7.75 -3.84
C MET A 438 12.56 7.09 -2.47
N ILE A 439 13.24 5.98 -2.25
CA ILE A 439 13.29 5.25 -0.98
C ILE A 439 14.71 5.33 -0.47
N LEU A 440 14.93 6.13 0.56
CA LEU A 440 16.21 6.31 1.25
C LEU A 440 16.35 5.22 2.32
N LYS A 441 17.57 4.68 2.45
CA LYS A 441 17.93 3.68 3.46
C LYS A 441 18.29 4.34 4.78
#